data_AF-V9Z3H7-F1
#
_entry.id   AF-V9Z3H7-F1
#
_cell.length_a   1.000
_cell.length_b   1.000
_cell.length_c   1.000
_cell.angle_alpha   90.00
_cell.angle_beta   90.00
_cell.angle_gamma   90.00
#
_symmetry.space_group_name_H-M   'P 1'
#
loop_
_entity.id
_entity.type
_entity.pdbx_description
1 polymer ?
#
loop_
_entity_poly.entity_id
_entity_poly.type
_entity_poly.pdbx_seq_one_letter_code
_entity_poly.pdbx_strand_id
1 'polypeptide(L)'
;MQRLRGAATRLRQRIARAGQGNGTPTNQTGGRLHLLRRRLARRIAHWARCVGAGTLAALGGLATLPVGFLWGVLRLVTNHRDPLGGFAFPVRIAGRIWRFFFRRSRARHDNDAQADALNLNVNDPRKDSDPMTGTSIAPGATALDGQNSKFALSMKAAADGYFGFKPTSMMHVAAEYAGLPNGIRAVAATIQSTAVTGDQTLPLSKRVVHKLLEAYEETLHAAKTADTMVTQFQTLHRFDIQRILNPRTNEWMWNVTPTGGEGAETAMFQPGRIEAGCVLTAVLYRSYQPVHMMQRGSEIEGMGYGLKFLADAVDALWKRTNAFYPVDDRVTDDIGRVTTRLQTAAQHAEMAGKLFLEDHSLEISHNTHPRKGPAAEGMWNASR
;
A
#
# COMPACT_ATOMS: atom_id res chain seq x y z
N MET A 1 2.67 2.24 60.80
CA MET A 1 3.79 1.96 59.86
C MET A 1 4.15 0.46 59.70
N GLN A 2 3.65 -0.48 60.51
CA GLN A 2 3.97 -1.92 60.36
C GLN A 2 2.98 -2.72 59.46
N ARG A 3 1.75 -2.23 59.23
CA ARG A 3 0.77 -2.92 58.36
C ARG A 3 1.03 -2.79 56.85
N LEU A 4 1.82 -1.80 56.41
CA LEU A 4 2.19 -1.61 55.00
C LEU A 4 3.39 -2.46 54.57
N ARG A 5 4.26 -2.87 55.51
CA ARG A 5 5.40 -3.76 55.22
C ARG A 5 4.98 -5.21 54.98
N GLY A 6 3.88 -5.66 55.61
CA GLY A 6 3.33 -7.00 55.40
C GLY A 6 2.60 -7.20 54.07
N ALA A 7 2.08 -6.14 53.47
CA ALA A 7 1.43 -6.20 52.16
C ALA A 7 2.46 -6.31 51.01
N ALA A 8 3.59 -5.62 51.14
CA ALA A 8 4.67 -5.64 50.15
C ALA A 8 5.41 -6.99 50.09
N THR A 9 5.56 -7.69 51.23
CA THR A 9 6.19 -9.02 51.28
C THR A 9 5.27 -10.13 50.77
N ARG A 10 3.95 -10.05 51.01
CA ARG A 10 2.98 -10.99 50.43
C ARG A 10 2.85 -10.85 48.91
N LEU A 11 3.02 -9.63 48.38
CA LEU A 11 3.04 -9.39 46.93
C LEU A 11 4.31 -9.99 46.28
N ARG A 12 5.48 -9.85 46.91
CA ARG A 12 6.74 -10.44 46.43
C ARG A 12 6.74 -11.97 46.48
N GLN A 13 6.16 -12.59 47.51
CA GLN A 13 6.04 -14.05 47.58
C GLN A 13 5.06 -14.62 46.56
N ARG A 14 4.00 -13.89 46.19
CA ARG A 14 3.09 -14.30 45.09
C ARG A 14 3.74 -14.19 43.71
N ILE A 15 4.63 -13.22 43.51
CA ILE A 15 5.39 -13.07 42.27
C ILE A 15 6.48 -14.17 42.16
N ALA A 16 7.14 -14.51 43.26
CA ALA A 16 8.17 -15.55 43.28
C ALA A 16 7.60 -16.98 43.08
N ARG A 17 6.39 -17.27 43.57
CA ARG A 17 5.72 -18.58 43.35
C ARG A 17 5.10 -18.73 41.96
N ALA A 18 4.90 -17.64 41.22
CA ALA A 18 4.44 -17.68 39.84
C ALA A 18 5.58 -17.94 38.83
N GLY A 19 6.84 -17.98 39.28
CA GLY A 19 8.03 -18.16 38.42
C GLY A 19 8.59 -19.57 38.35
N GLN A 20 7.95 -20.57 38.96
CA GLN A 20 8.42 -21.96 38.97
C GLN A 20 7.30 -22.90 38.53
N GLY A 21 7.09 -22.96 37.23
CA GLY A 21 6.16 -23.86 36.57
C GLY A 21 6.29 -23.71 35.06
N ASN A 22 6.78 -24.78 34.44
CA ASN A 22 6.95 -25.08 33.01
C ASN A 22 6.71 -23.96 31.97
N GLY A 23 7.73 -23.82 31.11
CA GLY A 23 7.94 -22.81 30.08
C GLY A 23 6.71 -22.32 29.32
N THR A 24 6.64 -21.00 29.14
CA THR A 24 5.93 -20.27 28.06
C THR A 24 6.32 -18.77 28.10
N PRO A 25 6.05 -17.97 27.04
CA PRO A 25 7.02 -17.07 26.42
C PRO A 25 6.99 -15.64 26.96
N THR A 26 8.17 -15.05 27.14
CA THR A 26 8.37 -13.70 27.68
C THR A 26 8.15 -12.55 26.67
N ASN A 27 7.60 -12.81 25.47
CA ASN A 27 7.43 -11.77 24.44
C ASN A 27 5.99 -11.24 24.19
N GLN A 28 4.95 -11.76 24.88
CA GLN A 28 3.56 -11.30 24.66
C GLN A 28 3.16 -10.02 25.42
N THR A 29 3.93 -9.57 26.41
CA THR A 29 3.60 -8.39 27.22
C THR A 29 3.92 -7.05 26.51
N GLY A 30 4.89 -7.04 25.59
CA GLY A 30 5.27 -5.84 24.83
C GLY A 30 4.17 -5.36 23.87
N GLY A 31 3.51 -6.28 23.15
CA GLY A 31 2.48 -5.94 22.14
C GLY A 31 1.21 -5.33 22.75
N ARG A 32 0.73 -5.85 23.88
CA ARG A 32 -0.43 -5.31 24.60
C ARG A 32 -0.17 -3.91 25.15
N LEU A 33 1.04 -3.66 25.66
CA LEU A 33 1.45 -2.33 26.14
C LEU A 33 1.56 -1.32 25.00
N HIS A 34 2.06 -1.71 23.82
CA HIS A 34 2.11 -0.85 22.65
C HIS A 34 0.72 -0.48 22.12
N LEU A 35 -0.21 -1.42 22.06
CA LEU A 35 -1.60 -1.16 21.65
C LEU A 35 -2.34 -0.25 22.64
N LEU A 36 -2.13 -0.44 23.94
CA LEU A 36 -2.66 0.45 24.98
C LEU A 36 -2.07 1.86 24.87
N ARG A 37 -0.75 1.99 24.65
CA ARG A 37 -0.09 3.29 24.42
C ARG A 37 -0.64 3.99 23.18
N ARG A 38 -0.88 3.27 22.08
CA ARG A 38 -1.44 3.84 20.84
C ARG A 38 -2.90 4.29 21.01
N ARG A 39 -3.73 3.52 21.73
CA ARG A 39 -5.10 3.92 22.08
C ARG A 39 -5.13 5.15 23.00
N LEU A 40 -4.23 5.20 23.98
CA LEU A 40 -4.09 6.35 24.88
C LEU A 40 -3.59 7.60 24.14
N ALA A 41 -2.58 7.46 23.26
CA ALA A 41 -2.07 8.55 22.45
C ALA A 41 -3.14 9.14 21.52
N ARG A 42 -4.03 8.32 20.95
CA ARG A 42 -5.17 8.79 20.13
C ARG A 42 -6.19 9.58 20.93
N ARG A 43 -6.56 9.08 22.12
CA ARG A 43 -7.44 9.81 23.03
C ARG A 43 -6.83 11.15 23.40
N ILE A 44 -5.55 11.17 23.76
CA ILE A 44 -4.82 12.40 24.09
C ILE A 44 -4.78 13.35 22.90
N ALA A 45 -4.49 12.87 21.68
CA ALA A 45 -4.46 13.70 20.47
C ALA A 45 -5.85 14.26 20.10
N HIS A 46 -6.91 13.47 20.26
CA HIS A 46 -8.28 13.95 20.09
C HIS A 46 -8.63 15.04 21.11
N TRP A 47 -8.34 14.80 22.39
CA TRP A 47 -8.57 15.79 23.44
C TRP A 47 -7.71 17.05 23.28
N ALA A 48 -6.44 16.94 22.88
CA ALA A 48 -5.58 18.08 22.58
C ALA A 48 -6.14 18.94 21.44
N ARG A 49 -6.71 18.32 20.40
CA ARG A 49 -7.39 19.03 19.31
C ARG A 49 -8.71 19.66 19.75
N CYS A 50 -9.44 19.02 20.66
CA CYS A 50 -10.64 19.62 21.28
C CYS A 50 -10.29 20.83 22.15
N VAL A 51 -9.18 20.78 22.89
CA VAL A 51 -8.66 21.93 23.64
C VAL A 51 -8.26 23.05 22.68
N GLY A 52 -7.53 22.75 21.60
CA GLY A 52 -7.18 23.73 20.56
C GLY A 52 -8.39 24.32 19.82
N ALA A 53 -9.44 23.53 19.60
CA ALA A 53 -10.71 24.02 19.06
C ALA A 53 -11.42 24.95 20.04
N GLY A 54 -11.33 24.67 21.35
CA GLY A 54 -11.85 25.53 22.41
C GLY A 54 -11.12 26.86 22.50
N THR A 55 -9.78 26.87 22.39
CA THR A 55 -9.00 28.12 22.43
C THR A 55 -9.26 28.99 21.19
N LEU A 56 -9.34 28.40 20.00
CA LEU A 56 -9.71 29.13 18.77
C LEU A 56 -11.15 29.66 18.81
N ALA A 57 -12.09 28.89 19.36
CA ALA A 57 -13.46 29.34 19.55
C ALA A 57 -13.54 30.50 20.57
N ALA A 58 -12.77 30.45 21.65
CA ALA A 58 -12.69 31.53 22.63
C ALA A 58 -12.10 32.81 22.01
N LEU A 59 -11.01 32.70 21.25
CA LEU A 59 -10.40 33.84 20.56
C LEU A 59 -11.33 34.43 19.48
N GLY A 60 -12.02 33.59 18.71
CA GLY A 60 -13.03 34.05 17.74
C GLY A 60 -14.24 34.71 18.40
N GLY A 61 -14.66 34.24 19.57
CA GLY A 61 -15.67 34.89 20.40
C GLY A 61 -15.21 36.25 20.91
N LEU A 62 -13.99 36.34 21.47
CA LEU A 62 -13.42 37.59 21.97
C LEU A 62 -13.24 38.64 20.87
N ALA A 63 -12.76 38.23 19.68
CA ALA A 63 -12.59 39.13 18.55
C ALA A 63 -13.92 39.71 18.01
N THR A 64 -15.04 39.02 18.25
CA THR A 64 -16.38 39.44 17.78
C THR A 64 -17.19 40.18 18.84
N LEU A 65 -16.67 40.37 20.07
CA LEU A 65 -17.28 41.17 21.13
C LEU A 65 -17.66 42.60 20.72
N PRO A 66 -16.77 43.42 20.10
CA PRO A 66 -17.12 44.80 19.75
C PRO A 66 -18.26 44.86 18.73
N VAL A 67 -18.30 43.92 17.78
CA VAL A 67 -19.37 43.82 16.78
C VAL A 67 -20.68 43.37 17.41
N GLY A 68 -20.63 42.37 18.30
CA GLY A 68 -21.81 41.90 19.04
C GLY A 68 -22.41 42.96 19.97
N PHE A 69 -21.56 43.79 20.59
CA PHE A 69 -22.00 44.88 21.45
C PHE A 69 -22.69 45.99 20.65
N LEU A 70 -22.08 46.45 19.54
CA LEU A 70 -22.70 47.46 18.65
C LEU A 70 -24.04 46.97 18.07
N TRP A 71 -24.09 45.70 17.66
CA TRP A 71 -25.31 45.10 17.12
C TRP A 71 -26.40 44.89 18.19
N GLY A 72 -26.01 44.57 19.43
CA GLY A 72 -26.91 44.48 20.59
C GLY A 72 -27.51 45.83 20.97
N VAL A 73 -26.68 46.87 21.08
CA VAL A 73 -27.12 48.25 21.37
C VAL A 73 -28.06 48.76 20.29
N LEU A 74 -27.72 48.53 19.01
CA LEU A 74 -28.59 48.92 17.89
C LEU A 74 -29.97 48.26 17.97
N ARG A 75 -30.04 46.96 18.27
CA ARG A 75 -31.32 46.23 18.41
C ARG A 75 -32.15 46.68 19.61
N LEU A 76 -31.50 47.13 20.67
CA LEU A 76 -32.16 47.66 21.87
C LEU A 76 -32.80 49.02 21.58
N VAL A 77 -32.13 49.86 20.78
CA VAL A 77 -32.63 51.18 20.36
C VAL A 77 -33.77 51.05 19.34
N THR A 78 -33.73 50.04 18.45
CA THR A 78 -34.75 49.86 17.39
C THR A 78 -35.93 48.98 17.80
N ASN A 79 -36.12 48.71 19.09
CA ASN A 79 -37.25 47.96 19.69
C ASN A 79 -37.61 46.65 18.97
N HIS A 80 -36.59 45.83 18.67
CA HIS A 80 -36.79 44.53 18.04
C HIS A 80 -37.35 43.49 19.02
N ARG A 81 -38.13 42.51 18.51
CA ARG A 81 -38.76 41.42 19.28
C ARG A 81 -37.80 40.54 20.10
N ASP A 82 -36.50 40.58 19.82
CA ASP A 82 -35.46 39.86 20.59
C ASP A 82 -34.22 40.78 20.78
N PRO A 83 -34.24 41.65 21.80
CA PRO A 83 -33.20 42.68 22.01
C PRO A 83 -31.87 42.07 22.48
N LEU A 84 -31.90 40.90 23.13
CA LEU A 84 -30.71 40.25 23.67
C LEU A 84 -29.99 39.37 22.63
N GLY A 85 -30.66 39.01 21.54
CA GLY A 85 -30.09 38.19 20.47
C GLY A 85 -28.85 38.77 19.80
N GLY A 86 -28.63 40.09 19.89
CA GLY A 86 -27.42 40.74 19.39
C GLY A 86 -26.19 40.52 20.27
N PHE A 87 -26.36 40.55 21.59
CA PHE A 87 -25.30 40.25 22.56
C PHE A 87 -24.90 38.76 22.56
N ALA A 88 -25.79 37.87 22.09
CA ALA A 88 -25.50 36.45 21.90
C ALA A 88 -24.66 36.15 20.64
N PHE A 89 -24.37 37.14 19.80
CA PHE A 89 -23.62 36.95 18.54
C PHE A 89 -22.21 36.34 18.75
N PRO A 90 -21.38 36.82 19.69
CA PRO A 90 -20.05 36.25 19.93
C PRO A 90 -20.09 34.78 20.38
N VAL A 91 -21.07 34.44 21.23
CA VAL A 91 -21.31 33.06 21.71
C VAL A 91 -21.75 32.15 20.56
N ARG A 92 -22.58 32.65 19.63
CA ARG A 92 -23.00 31.89 18.44
C ARG A 92 -21.84 31.64 17.48
N ILE A 93 -20.95 32.62 17.30
CA ILE A 93 -19.75 32.48 16.47
C ILE A 93 -18.75 31.49 17.10
N ALA A 94 -18.46 31.63 18.39
CA ALA A 94 -17.64 30.68 19.15
C ALA A 94 -18.22 29.26 19.06
N GLY A 95 -19.54 29.11 19.22
CA GLY A 95 -20.24 27.84 19.07
C GLY A 95 -20.15 27.24 17.67
N ARG A 96 -20.20 28.07 16.61
CA ARG A 96 -20.01 27.61 15.21
C ARG A 96 -18.59 27.13 14.95
N ILE A 97 -17.59 27.90 15.38
CA ILE A 97 -16.17 27.55 15.26
C ILE A 97 -15.90 26.24 16.01
N TRP A 98 -16.36 26.14 17.26
CA TRP A 98 -16.21 24.94 18.07
C TRP A 98 -16.87 23.72 17.41
N ARG A 99 -18.12 23.81 16.96
CA ARG A 99 -18.80 22.70 16.28
C ARG A 99 -18.10 22.29 14.98
N PHE A 100 -17.58 23.24 14.21
CA PHE A 100 -16.87 22.95 12.96
C PHE A 100 -15.60 22.14 13.23
N PHE A 101 -14.74 22.62 14.14
CA PHE A 101 -13.50 21.93 14.48
C PHE A 101 -13.76 20.62 15.25
N PHE A 102 -14.77 20.58 16.10
CA PHE A 102 -15.17 19.37 16.83
C PHE A 102 -15.69 18.29 15.88
N ARG A 103 -16.55 18.64 14.92
CA ARG A 103 -17.01 17.70 13.87
C ARG A 103 -15.85 17.19 13.03
N ARG A 104 -14.92 18.07 12.65
CA ARG A 104 -13.72 17.68 11.88
C ARG A 104 -12.77 16.79 12.68
N SER A 105 -12.60 17.04 13.98
CA SER A 105 -11.80 16.20 14.88
C SER A 105 -12.45 14.83 15.08
N ARG A 106 -13.77 14.81 15.28
CA ARG A 106 -14.55 13.57 15.43
C ARG A 106 -14.52 12.72 14.17
N ALA A 107 -14.76 13.30 13.00
CA ALA A 107 -14.66 12.59 11.71
C ALA A 107 -13.26 11.98 11.49
N ARG A 108 -12.19 12.69 11.89
CA ARG A 108 -10.83 12.13 11.84
C ARG A 108 -10.61 11.01 12.85
N HIS A 109 -11.09 11.16 14.08
CA HIS A 109 -11.01 10.10 15.08
C HIS A 109 -11.79 8.84 14.66
N ASP A 110 -12.96 9.02 14.03
CA ASP A 110 -13.81 7.94 13.56
C ASP A 110 -13.19 7.28 12.31
N ASN A 111 -12.60 8.06 11.38
CA ASN A 111 -11.82 7.52 10.26
C ASN A 111 -10.57 6.76 10.73
N ASP A 112 -9.85 7.26 11.73
CA ASP A 112 -8.70 6.58 12.31
C ASP A 112 -9.12 5.31 13.08
N ALA A 113 -10.30 5.32 13.71
CA ALA A 113 -10.88 4.15 14.37
C ALA A 113 -11.37 3.10 13.35
N GLN A 114 -11.96 3.54 12.23
CA GLN A 114 -12.38 2.67 11.13
C GLN A 114 -11.18 2.12 10.36
N ALA A 115 -10.13 2.93 10.14
CA ALA A 115 -8.87 2.47 9.57
C ALA A 115 -8.17 1.47 10.50
N ASP A 116 -8.21 1.66 11.81
CA ASP A 116 -7.71 0.66 12.77
C ASP A 116 -8.60 -0.59 12.84
N ALA A 117 -9.92 -0.47 12.72
CA ALA A 117 -10.83 -1.62 12.66
C ALA A 117 -10.65 -2.42 11.37
N LEU A 118 -10.41 -1.73 10.25
CA LEU A 118 -10.01 -2.33 8.97
C LEU A 118 -8.61 -2.94 9.08
N ASN A 119 -7.65 -2.29 9.75
CA ASN A 119 -6.32 -2.86 10.03
C ASN A 119 -6.33 -3.99 11.09
N LEU A 120 -7.41 -4.14 11.86
CA LEU A 120 -7.64 -5.25 12.79
C LEU A 120 -8.34 -6.43 12.10
N ASN A 121 -9.09 -6.17 11.03
CA ASN A 121 -9.75 -7.18 10.19
C ASN A 121 -8.90 -7.60 8.98
N VAL A 122 -7.99 -6.73 8.50
CA VAL A 122 -6.83 -7.12 7.71
C VAL A 122 -5.89 -7.81 8.68
N ASN A 123 -5.61 -9.09 8.44
CA ASN A 123 -4.76 -9.92 9.30
C ASN A 123 -3.57 -9.12 9.85
N ASP A 124 -3.55 -8.93 11.17
CA ASP A 124 -2.40 -8.41 11.91
C ASP A 124 -1.21 -9.32 11.54
N PRO A 125 -0.20 -8.87 10.77
CA PRO A 125 0.87 -9.75 10.26
C PRO A 125 1.76 -10.32 11.37
N ARG A 126 1.49 -9.92 12.63
CA ARG A 126 2.16 -10.39 13.84
C ARG A 126 1.26 -11.24 14.75
N LYS A 127 -0.03 -11.42 14.43
CA LYS A 127 -0.84 -12.48 15.03
C LYS A 127 -0.65 -13.82 14.32
N ASP A 128 -0.13 -13.80 13.09
CA ASP A 128 0.34 -14.99 12.39
C ASP A 128 1.73 -15.47 12.87
N SER A 129 2.26 -14.87 13.95
CA SER A 129 3.47 -15.36 14.63
C SER A 129 3.16 -16.12 15.93
N ASP A 130 1.92 -16.61 16.12
CA ASP A 130 1.78 -17.85 16.87
C ASP A 130 2.66 -18.91 16.21
N PRO A 131 3.29 -19.84 16.96
CA PRO A 131 4.13 -20.87 16.37
C PRO A 131 3.31 -21.65 15.33
N MET A 132 3.57 -21.36 14.06
CA MET A 132 3.19 -22.11 12.87
C MET A 132 1.76 -22.65 12.85
N THR A 133 0.81 -21.74 12.60
CA THR A 133 -0.44 -22.06 11.87
C THR A 133 -0.77 -21.02 10.81
N GLY A 134 0.24 -20.39 10.19
CA GLY A 134 0.11 -20.25 8.73
C GLY A 134 -0.10 -21.67 8.21
N THR A 135 -1.04 -21.90 7.30
CA THR A 135 -1.28 -23.24 6.72
C THR A 135 0.08 -23.84 6.43
N SER A 136 0.52 -24.76 7.30
CA SER A 136 1.57 -25.66 6.94
C SER A 136 1.01 -26.27 5.69
N ILE A 137 1.72 -26.07 4.58
CA ILE A 137 1.60 -26.92 3.40
C ILE A 137 1.35 -28.30 3.99
N ALA A 138 0.13 -28.79 3.84
CA ALA A 138 -0.32 -29.99 4.53
C ALA A 138 0.77 -31.04 4.29
N PRO A 139 1.14 -31.87 5.27
CA PRO A 139 2.16 -32.88 5.04
C PRO A 139 1.77 -33.69 3.78
N GLY A 140 2.53 -33.51 2.68
CA GLY A 140 2.18 -34.02 1.36
C GLY A 140 1.66 -33.01 0.31
N ALA A 141 1.60 -31.71 0.59
CA ALA A 141 1.30 -30.71 -0.44
C ALA A 141 2.52 -30.53 -1.35
N THR A 142 2.32 -31.10 -2.53
CA THR A 142 3.22 -31.34 -3.63
C THR A 142 3.63 -30.05 -4.33
N ALA A 143 4.92 -29.95 -4.61
CA ALA A 143 5.56 -29.03 -5.57
C ALA A 143 5.60 -27.54 -5.18
N LEU A 144 6.71 -26.92 -5.55
CA LEU A 144 6.80 -25.48 -5.67
C LEU A 144 5.69 -25.01 -6.60
N ASP A 145 4.87 -24.08 -6.11
CA ASP A 145 3.74 -23.55 -6.84
C ASP A 145 4.00 -22.08 -7.13
N GLY A 146 4.82 -21.82 -8.14
CA GLY A 146 5.14 -20.47 -8.58
C GLY A 146 3.92 -19.65 -8.99
N GLN A 147 2.84 -20.29 -9.45
CA GLN A 147 1.60 -19.59 -9.85
C GLN A 147 0.84 -19.03 -8.65
N ASN A 148 0.91 -19.71 -7.51
CA ASN A 148 0.30 -19.26 -6.25
C ASN A 148 1.26 -18.44 -5.37
N SER A 149 2.41 -18.02 -5.89
CA SER A 149 3.28 -17.10 -5.17
C SER A 149 2.60 -15.75 -4.93
N LYS A 150 2.95 -15.08 -3.83
CA LYS A 150 2.37 -13.77 -3.52
C LYS A 150 2.69 -12.75 -4.60
N PHE A 151 3.88 -12.83 -5.19
CA PHE A 151 4.28 -11.98 -6.31
C PHE A 151 3.47 -12.25 -7.58
N ALA A 152 3.32 -13.52 -7.97
CA ALA A 152 2.59 -13.90 -9.16
C ALA A 152 1.12 -13.48 -9.04
N LEU A 153 0.50 -13.75 -7.88
CA LEU A 153 -0.88 -13.38 -7.61
C LEU A 153 -1.09 -11.86 -7.57
N SER A 154 -0.16 -11.10 -6.98
CA SER A 154 -0.29 -9.64 -6.93
C SER A 154 -0.08 -8.98 -8.29
N MET A 155 0.84 -9.50 -9.11
CA MET A 155 1.03 -9.07 -10.49
C MET A 155 -0.13 -9.48 -11.40
N LYS A 156 -0.69 -10.68 -11.21
CA LYS A 156 -1.91 -11.09 -11.90
C LYS A 156 -3.07 -10.16 -11.57
N ALA A 157 -3.26 -9.83 -10.29
CA ALA A 157 -4.28 -8.87 -9.88
C ALA A 157 -4.05 -7.47 -10.48
N ALA A 158 -2.79 -7.04 -10.63
CA ALA A 158 -2.44 -5.80 -11.33
C ALA A 158 -2.84 -5.86 -12.82
N ALA A 159 -2.53 -6.98 -13.49
CA ALA A 159 -2.89 -7.19 -14.89
C ALA A 159 -4.41 -7.27 -15.10
N ASP A 160 -5.12 -8.05 -14.28
CA ASP A 160 -6.58 -8.16 -14.30
C ASP A 160 -7.25 -6.79 -14.06
N GLY A 161 -6.68 -5.98 -13.16
CA GLY A 161 -7.11 -4.60 -12.93
C GLY A 161 -7.00 -3.72 -14.18
N TYR A 162 -5.96 -3.93 -15.00
CA TYR A 162 -5.81 -3.24 -16.29
C TYR A 162 -6.71 -3.84 -17.39
N PHE A 163 -6.87 -5.16 -17.45
CA PHE A 163 -7.73 -5.79 -18.46
C PHE A 163 -9.19 -5.37 -18.31
N GLY A 164 -9.69 -5.29 -17.07
CA GLY A 164 -11.03 -4.80 -16.76
C GLY A 164 -11.19 -3.28 -16.93
N PHE A 165 -10.09 -2.53 -17.01
CA PHE A 165 -10.10 -1.09 -17.16
C PHE A 165 -10.50 -0.65 -18.57
N LYS A 166 -11.52 0.21 -18.64
CA LYS A 166 -12.02 0.85 -19.87
C LYS A 166 -11.83 2.36 -19.74
N PRO A 167 -10.78 2.96 -20.31
CA PRO A 167 -10.57 4.39 -20.21
C PRO A 167 -11.68 5.13 -20.96
N THR A 168 -12.26 6.14 -20.31
CA THR A 168 -13.33 6.96 -20.87
C THR A 168 -12.82 8.23 -21.55
N SER A 169 -11.55 8.59 -21.33
CA SER A 169 -10.91 9.78 -21.88
C SER A 169 -9.42 9.57 -22.10
N MET A 170 -8.81 10.37 -22.96
CA MET A 170 -7.36 10.34 -23.19
C MET A 170 -6.54 10.71 -21.94
N MET A 171 -7.12 11.42 -20.97
CA MET A 171 -6.43 11.71 -19.70
C MET A 171 -6.26 10.47 -18.84
N HIS A 172 -7.20 9.52 -18.90
CA HIS A 172 -7.02 8.21 -18.27
C HIS A 172 -5.90 7.42 -18.92
N VAL A 173 -5.78 7.48 -20.25
CA VAL A 173 -4.71 6.82 -21.00
C VAL A 173 -3.35 7.48 -20.69
N ALA A 174 -3.31 8.82 -20.64
CA ALA A 174 -2.12 9.58 -20.27
C ALA A 174 -1.63 9.26 -18.85
N ALA A 175 -2.55 9.00 -17.91
CA ALA A 175 -2.23 8.54 -16.56
C ALA A 175 -1.54 7.16 -16.57
N GLU A 176 -2.00 6.22 -17.43
CA GLU A 176 -1.33 4.92 -17.60
C GLU A 176 0.09 5.10 -18.13
N TYR A 177 0.29 5.95 -19.14
CA TYR A 177 1.63 6.23 -19.66
C TYR A 177 2.54 6.84 -18.59
N ALA A 178 2.06 7.87 -17.90
CA ALA A 178 2.82 8.58 -16.87
C ALA A 178 3.18 7.67 -15.67
N GLY A 179 2.28 6.76 -15.28
CA GLY A 179 2.48 5.85 -14.17
C GLY A 179 3.37 4.64 -14.50
N LEU A 180 3.43 4.23 -15.77
CA LEU A 180 4.13 3.01 -16.20
C LEU A 180 5.60 2.93 -15.73
N PRO A 181 6.45 3.97 -15.88
CA PRO A 181 7.83 3.91 -15.42
C PRO A 181 7.95 3.66 -13.91
N ASN A 182 7.11 4.32 -13.11
CA ASN A 182 7.12 4.16 -11.66
C ASN A 182 6.63 2.77 -11.24
N GLY A 183 5.61 2.24 -11.91
CA GLY A 183 5.14 0.87 -11.71
C GLY A 183 6.26 -0.15 -11.96
N ILE A 184 6.93 -0.07 -13.11
CA ILE A 184 8.01 -1.00 -13.45
C ILE A 184 9.16 -0.90 -12.44
N ARG A 185 9.56 0.31 -12.00
CA ARG A 185 10.59 0.46 -10.95
C ARG A 185 10.19 -0.14 -9.61
N ALA A 186 8.91 -0.06 -9.25
CA ALA A 186 8.41 -0.66 -8.02
C ALA A 186 8.58 -2.19 -8.03
N VAL A 187 8.33 -2.82 -9.18
CA VAL A 187 8.57 -4.26 -9.39
C VAL A 187 10.06 -4.59 -9.46
N ALA A 188 10.88 -3.75 -10.09
CA ALA A 188 12.33 -3.93 -10.09
C ALA A 188 12.87 -3.94 -8.64
N ALA A 189 12.37 -3.05 -7.78
CA ALA A 189 12.78 -2.98 -6.38
C ALA A 189 12.42 -4.25 -5.57
N THR A 190 11.34 -4.95 -5.89
CA THR A 190 11.00 -6.22 -5.20
C THR A 190 11.84 -7.39 -5.66
N ILE A 191 12.22 -7.42 -6.94
CA ILE A 191 13.17 -8.41 -7.47
C ILE A 191 14.53 -8.19 -6.82
N GLN A 192 15.00 -6.94 -6.77
CA GLN A 192 16.26 -6.58 -6.11
C GLN A 192 16.25 -6.94 -4.63
N SER A 193 15.18 -6.61 -3.90
CA SER A 193 15.12 -6.94 -2.47
C SER A 193 15.16 -8.45 -2.25
N THR A 194 14.55 -9.24 -3.14
CA THR A 194 14.60 -10.70 -3.08
C THR A 194 15.98 -11.25 -3.40
N ALA A 195 16.67 -10.70 -4.40
CA ALA A 195 18.04 -11.10 -4.74
C ALA A 195 19.01 -10.79 -3.59
N VAL A 196 18.94 -9.58 -3.02
CA VAL A 196 19.81 -9.16 -1.91
C VAL A 196 19.54 -9.96 -0.64
N THR A 197 18.26 -10.13 -0.28
CA THR A 197 17.89 -10.97 0.87
C THR A 197 18.34 -12.41 0.64
N GLY A 198 18.23 -12.87 -0.60
CA GLY A 198 18.71 -14.14 -1.11
C GLY A 198 20.18 -14.41 -0.83
N ASP A 199 21.04 -13.45 -1.16
CA ASP A 199 22.49 -13.56 -0.99
C ASP A 199 22.93 -13.40 0.48
N GLN A 200 22.30 -12.48 1.22
CA GLN A 200 22.75 -12.13 2.57
C GLN A 200 22.25 -13.06 3.68
N THR A 201 21.02 -13.57 3.54
CA THR A 201 20.33 -14.24 4.66
C THR A 201 19.95 -15.69 4.37
N LEU A 202 19.97 -16.11 3.11
CA LEU A 202 19.45 -17.41 2.68
C LEU A 202 20.54 -18.24 2.01
N PRO A 203 20.43 -19.58 2.07
CA PRO A 203 21.33 -20.47 1.36
C PRO A 203 20.96 -20.56 -0.14
N LEU A 204 20.75 -19.43 -0.82
CA LEU A 204 20.53 -19.42 -2.27
C LEU A 204 21.85 -19.56 -3.02
N SER A 205 21.81 -20.27 -4.15
CA SER A 205 22.98 -20.37 -5.01
C SER A 205 23.28 -19.04 -5.69
N LYS A 206 24.56 -18.76 -5.91
CA LYS A 206 25.01 -17.54 -6.62
C LYS A 206 24.47 -17.48 -8.05
N ARG A 207 24.20 -18.64 -8.67
CA ARG A 207 23.62 -18.75 -10.02
C ARG A 207 22.20 -18.21 -10.06
N VAL A 208 21.37 -18.57 -9.06
CA VAL A 208 20.00 -18.06 -8.91
C VAL A 208 20.01 -16.55 -8.67
N VAL A 209 20.85 -16.07 -7.74
CA VAL A 209 20.97 -14.65 -7.44
C VAL A 209 21.41 -13.86 -8.69
N HIS A 210 22.40 -14.35 -9.44
CA HIS A 210 22.85 -13.72 -10.67
C HIS A 210 21.71 -13.57 -11.70
N LYS A 211 20.90 -14.62 -11.91
CA LYS A 211 19.76 -14.54 -12.83
C LYS A 211 18.66 -13.59 -12.35
N LEU A 212 18.43 -13.49 -11.04
CA LEU A 212 17.52 -12.47 -10.49
C LEU A 212 18.05 -11.04 -10.70
N LEU A 213 19.37 -10.84 -10.62
CA LEU A 213 19.99 -9.55 -10.90
C LEU A 213 19.88 -9.18 -12.39
N GLU A 214 20.10 -10.13 -13.31
CA GLU A 214 19.85 -9.91 -14.74
C GLU A 214 18.38 -9.51 -15.01
N ALA A 215 17.41 -10.18 -14.36
CA ALA A 215 16.00 -9.81 -14.47
C ALA A 215 15.72 -8.40 -13.94
N TYR A 216 16.34 -8.04 -12.82
CA TYR A 216 16.28 -6.69 -12.25
C TYR A 216 16.84 -5.63 -13.21
N GLU A 217 18.00 -5.86 -13.80
CA GLU A 217 18.62 -4.92 -14.75
C GLU A 217 17.74 -4.70 -15.97
N GLU A 218 17.18 -5.76 -16.56
CA GLU A 218 16.27 -5.62 -17.71
C GLU A 218 14.95 -4.93 -17.35
N THR A 219 14.38 -5.17 -16.15
CA THR A 219 13.21 -4.41 -15.70
C THR A 219 13.52 -2.92 -15.51
N LEU A 220 14.70 -2.56 -15.02
CA LEU A 220 15.12 -1.15 -14.96
C LEU A 220 15.33 -0.53 -16.35
N HIS A 221 15.89 -1.28 -17.30
CA HIS A 221 15.99 -0.81 -18.69
C HIS A 221 14.61 -0.62 -19.33
N ALA A 222 13.64 -1.46 -19.01
CA ALA A 222 12.24 -1.28 -19.40
C ALA A 222 11.66 0.02 -18.81
N ALA A 223 11.89 0.30 -17.51
CA ALA A 223 11.45 1.54 -16.88
C ALA A 223 12.06 2.79 -17.53
N LYS A 224 13.37 2.76 -17.84
CA LYS A 224 14.05 3.87 -18.54
C LYS A 224 13.50 4.09 -19.95
N THR A 225 13.15 3.01 -20.64
CA THR A 225 12.50 3.09 -21.95
C THR A 225 11.12 3.75 -21.82
N ALA A 226 10.36 3.40 -20.77
CA ALA A 226 9.08 4.02 -20.47
C ALA A 226 9.21 5.51 -20.10
N ASP A 227 10.28 5.97 -19.44
CA ASP A 227 10.50 7.42 -19.21
C ASP A 227 10.62 8.20 -20.53
N THR A 228 11.35 7.60 -21.47
CA THR A 228 11.57 8.19 -22.79
C THR A 228 10.25 8.28 -23.54
N MET A 229 9.46 7.21 -23.50
CA MET A 229 8.10 7.15 -24.04
C MET A 229 7.20 8.26 -23.49
N VAL A 230 7.17 8.45 -22.16
CA VAL A 230 6.36 9.51 -21.52
C VAL A 230 6.79 10.89 -22.00
N THR A 231 8.11 11.12 -22.08
CA THR A 231 8.66 12.39 -22.54
C THR A 231 8.28 12.65 -24.00
N GLN A 232 8.33 11.63 -24.85
CA GLN A 232 7.93 11.72 -26.26
C GLN A 232 6.42 12.00 -26.38
N PHE A 233 5.58 11.28 -25.65
CA PHE A 233 4.14 11.51 -25.61
C PHE A 233 3.81 12.96 -25.23
N GLN A 234 4.42 13.49 -24.16
CA GLN A 234 4.23 14.87 -23.74
C GLN A 234 4.68 15.88 -24.79
N THR A 235 5.77 15.59 -25.51
CA THR A 235 6.33 16.48 -26.53
C THR A 235 5.44 16.51 -27.77
N LEU A 236 5.07 15.34 -28.27
CA LEU A 236 4.28 15.18 -29.50
C LEU A 236 2.84 15.66 -29.30
N HIS A 237 2.28 15.50 -28.09
CA HIS A 237 0.89 15.84 -27.80
C HIS A 237 0.76 17.06 -26.89
N ARG A 238 1.78 17.91 -26.85
CA ARG A 238 1.81 19.11 -26.00
C ARG A 238 0.58 20.01 -26.21
N PHE A 239 0.12 20.15 -27.45
CA PHE A 239 -1.01 21.01 -27.78
C PHE A 239 -2.34 20.39 -27.33
N ASP A 240 -2.50 19.07 -27.47
CA ASP A 240 -3.68 18.36 -27.02
C ASP A 240 -3.77 18.37 -25.49
N ILE A 241 -2.64 18.15 -24.81
CA ILE A 241 -2.54 18.24 -23.36
C ILE A 241 -2.87 19.67 -22.89
N GLN A 242 -2.31 20.70 -23.53
CA GLN A 242 -2.60 22.09 -23.19
C GLN A 242 -4.07 22.45 -23.37
N ARG A 243 -4.72 21.96 -24.42
CA ARG A 243 -6.16 22.18 -24.66
C ARG A 243 -7.03 21.54 -23.57
N ILE A 244 -6.59 20.42 -23.00
CA ILE A 244 -7.32 19.76 -21.91
C ILE A 244 -7.08 20.45 -20.58
N LEU A 245 -5.84 20.85 -20.28
CA LEU A 245 -5.49 21.51 -19.01
C LEU A 245 -5.97 22.97 -18.95
N ASN A 246 -5.94 23.67 -20.07
CA ASN A 246 -6.36 25.07 -20.19
C ASN A 246 -7.27 25.23 -21.42
N PRO A 247 -8.53 24.76 -21.33
CA PRO A 247 -9.45 24.82 -22.44
C PRO A 247 -9.75 26.27 -22.84
N ARG A 248 -9.83 26.52 -24.14
CA ARG A 248 -10.34 27.81 -24.65
C ARG A 248 -11.84 27.90 -24.40
N THR A 249 -12.38 29.12 -24.48
CA THR A 249 -13.82 29.34 -24.37
C THR A 249 -14.55 28.47 -25.40
N ASN A 250 -15.51 27.65 -24.92
CA ASN A 250 -16.29 26.70 -25.73
C ASN A 250 -15.50 25.56 -26.40
N GLU A 251 -14.29 25.20 -25.91
CA GLU A 251 -13.52 24.05 -26.43
C GLU A 251 -14.29 22.71 -26.30
N TRP A 252 -15.20 22.60 -25.33
CA TRP A 252 -16.08 21.43 -25.15
C TRP A 252 -16.94 21.13 -26.39
N MET A 253 -17.20 22.12 -27.26
CA MET A 253 -17.93 21.92 -28.52
C MET A 253 -17.09 21.19 -29.59
N TRP A 254 -15.76 21.18 -29.45
CA TRP A 254 -14.82 20.48 -30.33
C TRP A 254 -14.44 19.09 -29.79
N ASN A 255 -14.67 18.81 -28.51
CA ASN A 255 -14.42 17.51 -27.90
C ASN A 255 -15.48 16.50 -28.36
N VAL A 256 -15.08 15.55 -29.20
CA VAL A 256 -15.94 14.47 -29.73
C VAL A 256 -16.15 13.34 -28.70
N THR A 257 -16.05 13.63 -27.40
CA THR A 257 -16.39 12.65 -26.36
C THR A 257 -17.89 12.41 -26.36
N PRO A 258 -18.38 11.15 -26.46
CA PRO A 258 -19.81 10.85 -26.58
C PRO A 258 -20.71 11.36 -25.44
N THR A 259 -20.14 11.78 -24.30
CA THR A 259 -20.90 12.26 -23.15
C THR A 259 -19.96 13.09 -22.28
N GLY A 260 -20.39 14.30 -21.89
CA GLY A 260 -19.69 15.18 -20.94
C GLY A 260 -19.55 14.56 -19.54
N GLY A 261 -18.68 13.56 -19.41
CA GLY A 261 -18.40 12.87 -18.15
C GLY A 261 -17.47 13.70 -17.26
N GLU A 262 -17.94 14.03 -16.07
CA GLU A 262 -17.32 14.89 -15.03
C GLU A 262 -15.98 14.40 -14.44
N GLY A 263 -15.28 13.45 -15.08
CA GLY A 263 -14.07 12.82 -14.54
C GLY A 263 -12.76 13.11 -15.26
N ALA A 264 -12.76 13.85 -16.37
CA ALA A 264 -11.63 13.87 -17.31
C ALA A 264 -10.44 14.75 -16.86
N GLU A 265 -10.66 15.88 -16.17
CA GLU A 265 -9.62 16.89 -15.98
C GLU A 265 -8.52 16.47 -14.99
N THR A 266 -8.86 15.70 -13.94
CA THR A 266 -7.88 15.27 -12.92
C THR A 266 -7.36 13.86 -13.12
N ALA A 267 -7.89 13.11 -14.10
CA ALA A 267 -7.52 11.73 -14.36
C ALA A 267 -6.03 11.56 -14.69
N MET A 268 -5.43 12.53 -15.40
CA MET A 268 -3.99 12.50 -15.75
C MET A 268 -3.07 12.49 -14.52
N PHE A 269 -3.53 13.03 -13.39
CA PHE A 269 -2.76 13.10 -12.14
C PHE A 269 -3.05 11.92 -11.20
N GLN A 270 -3.95 11.02 -11.59
CA GLN A 270 -4.18 9.78 -10.84
C GLN A 270 -3.08 8.77 -11.20
N PRO A 271 -2.68 7.89 -10.26
CA PRO A 271 -1.79 6.80 -10.59
C PRO A 271 -2.45 5.87 -11.62
N GLY A 272 -1.66 5.40 -12.59
CA GLY A 272 -2.12 4.41 -13.56
C GLY A 272 -2.57 3.11 -12.87
N ARG A 273 -3.45 2.35 -13.50
CA ARG A 273 -3.90 1.05 -12.99
C ARG A 273 -2.75 0.05 -12.92
N ILE A 274 -1.89 0.03 -13.93
CA ILE A 274 -0.69 -0.81 -13.93
C ILE A 274 0.25 -0.39 -12.79
N GLU A 275 0.49 0.92 -12.65
CA GLU A 275 1.32 1.49 -11.59
C GLU A 275 0.79 1.11 -10.21
N ALA A 276 -0.50 1.32 -9.96
CA ALA A 276 -1.12 1.04 -8.67
C ALA A 276 -0.93 -0.43 -8.24
N GLY A 277 -1.16 -1.38 -9.16
CA GLY A 277 -0.94 -2.81 -8.88
C GLY A 277 0.53 -3.16 -8.63
N CYS A 278 1.45 -2.55 -9.38
CA CYS A 278 2.89 -2.71 -9.19
C CYS A 278 3.36 -2.16 -7.83
N VAL A 279 2.93 -0.96 -7.47
CA VAL A 279 3.26 -0.32 -6.19
C VAL A 279 2.70 -1.12 -5.02
N LEU A 280 1.47 -1.65 -5.13
CA LEU A 280 0.89 -2.52 -4.10
C LEU A 280 1.72 -3.79 -3.89
N THR A 281 2.26 -4.37 -4.97
CA THR A 281 3.17 -5.52 -4.87
C THR A 281 4.47 -5.14 -4.15
N ALA A 282 5.01 -3.96 -4.44
CA ALA A 282 6.18 -3.45 -3.73
C ALA A 282 5.91 -3.23 -2.23
N VAL A 283 4.72 -2.74 -1.88
CA VAL A 283 4.31 -2.59 -0.47
C VAL A 283 4.14 -3.96 0.20
N LEU A 284 3.54 -4.94 -0.48
CA LEU A 284 3.39 -6.31 0.02
C LEU A 284 4.75 -6.92 0.38
N TYR A 285 5.74 -6.75 -0.49
CA TYR A 285 7.09 -7.28 -0.29
C TYR A 285 7.92 -6.55 0.77
N ARG A 286 7.48 -5.39 1.27
CA ARG A 286 8.10 -4.73 2.43
C ARG A 286 7.75 -5.40 3.76
N SER A 287 6.57 -5.99 3.85
CA SER A 287 6.09 -6.66 5.07
C SER A 287 6.16 -8.18 4.98
N TYR A 288 6.11 -8.72 3.77
CA TYR A 288 6.15 -10.14 3.54
C TYR A 288 7.58 -10.68 3.64
N GLN A 289 7.78 -11.62 4.56
CA GLN A 289 9.01 -12.39 4.68
C GLN A 289 8.65 -13.87 4.66
N PRO A 290 8.91 -14.58 3.55
CA PRO A 290 8.72 -16.02 3.53
C PRO A 290 9.74 -16.70 4.47
N VAL A 291 9.23 -17.64 5.27
CA VAL A 291 9.94 -18.24 6.41
C VAL A 291 10.70 -19.50 6.00
N HIS A 292 10.15 -20.26 5.05
CA HIS A 292 10.72 -21.54 4.62
C HIS A 292 11.28 -21.46 3.20
N MET A 293 12.31 -22.26 2.92
CA MET A 293 12.94 -22.30 1.60
C MET A 293 11.99 -22.73 0.48
N MET A 294 11.00 -23.59 0.76
CA MET A 294 9.95 -23.94 -0.22
C MET A 294 9.08 -22.73 -0.58
N GLN A 295 8.75 -21.90 0.41
CA GLN A 295 8.00 -20.67 0.18
C GLN A 295 8.85 -19.63 -0.57
N ARG A 296 10.16 -19.56 -0.28
CA ARG A 296 11.09 -18.71 -1.04
C ARG A 296 11.21 -19.17 -2.50
N GLY A 297 11.34 -20.47 -2.72
CA GLY A 297 11.41 -21.06 -4.05
C GLY A 297 10.16 -20.76 -4.88
N SER A 298 8.98 -20.84 -4.27
CA SER A 298 7.73 -20.51 -4.97
C SER A 298 7.66 -19.03 -5.30
N GLU A 299 8.17 -18.14 -4.45
CA GLU A 299 8.30 -16.71 -4.82
C GLU A 299 9.28 -16.49 -5.96
N ILE A 300 10.45 -17.14 -5.97
CA ILE A 300 11.45 -17.01 -7.05
C ILE A 300 10.87 -17.50 -8.38
N GLU A 301 10.23 -18.68 -8.40
CA GLU A 301 9.55 -19.20 -9.58
C GLU A 301 8.40 -18.27 -10.00
N GLY A 302 7.65 -17.78 -9.02
CA GLY A 302 6.55 -16.85 -9.23
C GLY A 302 6.95 -15.47 -9.76
N MET A 303 8.20 -15.06 -9.63
CA MET A 303 8.70 -13.82 -10.26
C MET A 303 8.64 -13.90 -11.78
N GLY A 304 8.95 -15.06 -12.38
CA GLY A 304 8.80 -15.28 -13.81
C GLY A 304 7.34 -15.12 -14.26
N TYR A 305 6.42 -15.79 -13.56
CA TYR A 305 4.98 -15.67 -13.84
C TYR A 305 4.46 -14.24 -13.64
N GLY A 306 4.85 -13.57 -12.55
CA GLY A 306 4.42 -12.21 -12.26
C GLY A 306 4.91 -11.19 -13.28
N LEU A 307 6.18 -11.28 -13.72
CA LEU A 307 6.71 -10.42 -14.77
C LEU A 307 6.03 -10.67 -16.11
N LYS A 308 5.63 -11.92 -16.41
CA LYS A 308 4.83 -12.23 -17.58
C LYS A 308 3.46 -11.56 -17.53
N PHE A 309 2.76 -11.60 -16.40
CA PHE A 309 1.49 -10.88 -16.24
C PHE A 309 1.64 -9.36 -16.41
N LEU A 310 2.73 -8.79 -15.89
CA LEU A 310 3.04 -7.37 -16.13
C LEU A 310 3.28 -7.09 -17.62
N ALA A 311 4.06 -7.94 -18.29
CA ALA A 311 4.30 -7.82 -19.73
C ALA A 311 2.99 -7.92 -20.53
N ASP A 312 2.10 -8.84 -20.18
CA ASP A 312 0.79 -9.00 -20.82
C ASP A 312 -0.12 -7.78 -20.61
N ALA A 313 -0.06 -7.14 -19.44
CA ALA A 313 -0.79 -5.90 -19.17
C ALA A 313 -0.27 -4.73 -20.05
N VAL A 314 1.05 -4.61 -20.19
CA VAL A 314 1.69 -3.59 -21.04
C VAL A 314 1.47 -3.89 -22.53
N ASP A 315 1.45 -5.17 -22.92
CA ASP A 315 1.07 -5.59 -24.28
C ASP A 315 -0.38 -5.25 -24.60
N ALA A 316 -1.31 -5.41 -23.65
CA ALA A 316 -2.69 -4.95 -23.82
C ALA A 316 -2.77 -3.42 -23.97
N LEU A 317 -1.93 -2.66 -23.25
CA LEU A 317 -1.82 -1.21 -23.43
C LEU A 317 -1.29 -0.87 -24.84
N TRP A 318 -0.27 -1.57 -25.30
CA TRP A 318 0.28 -1.42 -26.65
C TRP A 318 -0.78 -1.70 -27.72
N LYS A 319 -1.46 -2.85 -27.65
CA LYS A 319 -2.53 -3.23 -28.58
C LYS A 319 -3.64 -2.21 -28.63
N ARG A 320 -4.07 -1.68 -27.48
CA ARG A 320 -5.12 -0.65 -27.41
C ARG A 320 -4.63 0.68 -27.98
N THR A 321 -3.38 1.05 -27.71
CA THR A 321 -2.78 2.26 -28.26
C THR A 321 -2.72 2.20 -29.78
N ASN A 322 -2.22 1.08 -30.32
CA ASN A 322 -2.12 0.87 -31.76
C ASN A 322 -3.49 0.81 -32.48
N ALA A 323 -4.51 0.27 -31.82
CA ALA A 323 -5.81 0.04 -32.45
C ALA A 323 -6.83 1.19 -32.28
N PHE A 324 -6.78 1.91 -31.16
CA PHE A 324 -7.89 2.80 -30.77
C PHE A 324 -7.48 4.21 -30.38
N TYR A 325 -6.29 4.41 -29.80
CA TYR A 325 -5.95 5.72 -29.25
C TYR A 325 -5.32 6.62 -30.33
N PRO A 326 -5.72 7.90 -30.42
CA PRO A 326 -5.16 8.85 -31.37
C PRO A 326 -3.79 9.34 -30.89
N VAL A 327 -2.81 8.44 -30.85
CA VAL A 327 -1.45 8.67 -30.37
C VAL A 327 -0.46 8.48 -31.52
N ASP A 328 0.65 9.22 -31.50
CA ASP A 328 1.71 9.08 -32.51
C ASP A 328 2.36 7.69 -32.46
N ASP A 329 2.62 7.10 -33.63
CA ASP A 329 3.20 5.76 -33.79
C ASP A 329 4.50 5.57 -33.02
N ARG A 330 5.30 6.64 -32.84
CA ARG A 330 6.55 6.57 -32.06
C ARG A 330 6.31 6.19 -30.60
N VAL A 331 5.24 6.69 -30.00
CA VAL A 331 4.87 6.32 -28.63
C VAL A 331 4.45 4.87 -28.58
N THR A 332 3.70 4.40 -29.59
CA THR A 332 3.30 3.00 -29.74
C THR A 332 4.52 2.08 -29.87
N ASP A 333 5.50 2.44 -30.70
CA ASP A 333 6.76 1.71 -30.86
C ASP A 333 7.55 1.64 -29.55
N ASP A 334 7.60 2.74 -28.79
CA ASP A 334 8.23 2.79 -27.49
C ASP A 334 7.57 1.83 -26.49
N ILE A 335 6.23 1.76 -26.44
CA ILE A 335 5.51 0.78 -25.60
C ILE A 335 5.87 -0.65 -26.03
N GLY A 336 5.93 -0.93 -27.33
CA GLY A 336 6.33 -2.25 -27.85
C GLY A 336 7.74 -2.66 -27.39
N ARG A 337 8.68 -1.70 -27.34
CA ARG A 337 10.03 -1.92 -26.79
C ARG A 337 10.00 -2.21 -25.29
N VAL A 338 9.15 -1.52 -24.53
CA VAL A 338 8.95 -1.80 -23.09
C VAL A 338 8.42 -3.22 -22.89
N THR A 339 7.40 -3.63 -23.63
CA THR A 339 6.83 -4.99 -23.56
C THR A 339 7.89 -6.05 -23.83
N THR A 340 8.69 -5.87 -24.89
CA THR A 340 9.75 -6.83 -25.28
C THR A 340 10.78 -6.98 -24.14
N ARG A 341 11.21 -5.87 -23.52
CA ARG A 341 12.14 -5.92 -22.38
C ARG A 341 11.56 -6.61 -21.16
N LEU A 342 10.28 -6.37 -20.86
CA LEU A 342 9.61 -7.06 -19.74
C LEU A 342 9.49 -8.56 -19.98
N GLN A 343 9.26 -8.99 -21.23
CA GLN A 343 9.29 -10.40 -21.60
C GLN A 343 10.70 -11.01 -21.42
N THR A 344 11.75 -10.32 -21.82
CA THR A 344 13.14 -10.75 -21.57
C THR A 344 13.41 -10.85 -20.07
N ALA A 345 13.01 -9.86 -19.27
CA ALA A 345 13.14 -9.92 -17.82
C ALA A 345 12.39 -11.11 -17.19
N ALA A 346 11.19 -11.41 -17.69
CA ALA A 346 10.43 -12.59 -17.27
C ALA A 346 11.18 -13.89 -17.57
N GLN A 347 11.84 -13.99 -18.72
CA GLN A 347 12.67 -15.15 -19.07
C GLN A 347 13.87 -15.32 -18.11
N HIS A 348 14.56 -14.23 -17.76
CA HIS A 348 15.65 -14.28 -16.77
C HIS A 348 15.15 -14.75 -15.40
N ALA A 349 13.98 -14.26 -14.95
CA ALA A 349 13.37 -14.67 -13.69
C ALA A 349 12.90 -16.14 -13.73
N GLU A 350 12.33 -16.61 -14.83
CA GLU A 350 11.96 -18.02 -15.03
C GLU A 350 13.20 -18.93 -14.96
N MET A 351 14.32 -18.50 -15.57
CA MET A 351 15.58 -19.22 -15.47
C MET A 351 16.12 -19.25 -14.03
N ALA A 352 15.94 -18.19 -13.25
CA ALA A 352 16.28 -18.20 -11.82
C ALA A 352 15.47 -19.25 -11.05
N GLY A 353 14.17 -19.38 -11.34
CA GLY A 353 13.32 -20.44 -10.79
C GLY A 353 13.78 -21.84 -11.16
N LYS A 354 14.13 -22.07 -12.43
CA LYS A 354 14.67 -23.37 -12.90
C LYS A 354 15.98 -23.73 -12.19
N LEU A 355 16.90 -22.78 -12.09
CA LEU A 355 18.18 -22.98 -11.37
C LEU A 355 17.95 -23.28 -9.89
N PHE A 356 16.95 -22.65 -9.27
CA PHE A 356 16.60 -22.93 -7.88
C PHE A 356 16.14 -24.39 -7.71
N LEU A 357 15.28 -24.87 -8.62
CA LEU A 357 14.81 -26.26 -8.64
C LEU A 357 15.94 -27.26 -8.84
N GLU A 358 16.87 -26.97 -9.75
CA GLU A 358 18.04 -27.81 -10.00
C GLU A 358 18.95 -27.90 -8.76
N ASP A 359 19.34 -26.75 -8.23
CA ASP A 359 20.31 -26.65 -7.15
C ASP A 359 19.76 -27.20 -5.81
N HIS A 360 18.44 -27.18 -5.60
CA HIS A 360 17.79 -27.67 -4.37
C HIS A 360 16.98 -28.97 -4.59
N SER A 361 17.22 -29.68 -5.69
CA SER A 361 16.42 -30.85 -6.10
C SER A 361 16.36 -31.94 -5.02
N LEU A 362 17.46 -32.15 -4.30
CA LEU A 362 17.55 -33.15 -3.25
C LEU A 362 16.77 -32.72 -2.00
N GLU A 363 16.89 -31.47 -1.57
CA GLU A 363 16.11 -30.90 -0.45
C GLU A 363 14.62 -30.88 -0.76
N ILE A 364 14.24 -30.54 -1.99
CA ILE A 364 12.86 -30.58 -2.47
C ILE A 364 12.35 -32.03 -2.47
N SER A 365 13.15 -32.99 -2.92
CA SER A 365 12.80 -34.41 -2.90
C SER A 365 12.56 -34.92 -1.47
N HIS A 366 13.41 -34.55 -0.52
CA HIS A 366 13.25 -34.94 0.88
C HIS A 366 12.05 -34.29 1.56
N ASN A 367 11.72 -33.04 1.20
CA ASN A 367 10.50 -32.38 1.70
C ASN A 367 9.21 -32.96 1.08
N THR A 368 9.25 -33.36 -0.19
CA THR A 368 8.08 -33.94 -0.89
C THR A 368 7.86 -35.42 -0.56
N HIS A 369 8.95 -36.18 -0.40
CA HIS A 369 8.96 -37.61 -0.11
C HIS A 369 9.82 -37.89 1.13
N PRO A 370 9.32 -37.54 2.33
CA PRO A 370 10.10 -37.65 3.55
C PRO A 370 10.40 -39.11 3.89
N ARG A 371 11.69 -39.44 4.10
CA ARG A 371 12.16 -40.82 4.28
C ARG A 371 11.50 -41.56 5.44
N LYS A 372 11.22 -40.86 6.53
CA LYS A 372 10.60 -41.39 7.75
C LYS A 372 9.35 -40.59 8.18
N GLY A 373 8.74 -39.88 7.22
CA GLY A 373 7.60 -39.01 7.44
C GLY A 373 7.96 -37.55 7.79
N PRO A 374 6.99 -36.62 7.68
CA PRO A 374 7.23 -35.17 7.73
C PRO A 374 7.89 -34.67 9.02
N ALA A 375 7.53 -35.27 10.17
CA ALA A 375 8.10 -34.89 11.46
C ALA A 375 9.60 -35.20 11.56
N ALA A 376 10.06 -36.27 10.93
CA ALA A 376 11.47 -36.68 10.93
C ALA A 376 12.33 -35.76 10.04
N GLU A 377 11.82 -35.35 8.87
CA GLU A 377 12.52 -34.37 8.04
C GLU A 377 12.47 -32.95 8.65
N GLY A 378 11.40 -32.62 9.38
CA GLY A 378 11.27 -31.37 10.14
C GLY A 378 12.34 -31.18 11.23
N MET A 379 12.98 -32.25 11.73
CA MET A 379 14.11 -32.16 12.67
C MET A 379 15.36 -31.53 12.05
N TRP A 380 15.51 -31.61 10.73
CA TRP A 380 16.60 -30.94 9.98
C TRP A 380 16.31 -29.46 9.71
N ASN A 381 15.04 -29.06 9.77
CA ASN A 381 14.57 -27.69 9.56
C ASN A 381 14.55 -26.84 10.85
N ALA A 382 15.10 -27.33 11.96
CA ALA A 382 15.20 -26.57 13.20
C ALA A 382 16.10 -25.34 13.01
N SER A 383 15.65 -24.17 13.49
CA SER A 383 16.46 -22.95 13.48
C SER A 383 17.76 -23.19 14.28
N ARG A 384 18.90 -23.06 13.63
CA ARG A 384 20.18 -22.84 14.33
C ARG A 384 20.32 -21.39 14.73
#